data_AF-A0A0A6RU00-F1
#
_entry.id   AF-A0A0A6RU00-F1
#
_cell.length_a   1.000
_cell.length_b   1.000
_cell.length_c   1.000
_cell.angle_alpha   90.00
_cell.angle_beta   90.00
_cell.angle_gamma   90.00
#
_symmetry.space_group_name_H-M   'P 1'
#
loop_
_entity.id
_entity.type
_entity.pdbx_description
1 polymer ?
#
loop_
_entity_poly.entity_id
_entity_poly.type
_entity_poly.pdbx_seq_one_letter_code
_entity_poly.pdbx_strand_id
1 'polypeptide(L)'
;MNTENNQVTQLEIQLMKRLRESYPEQTHALNNEQLLIQVQNGIAASETIKITGEDDIFRFMTLPYVLSPAQQNSPLIKGVAIRILDNFEWSGKKRLNFIYKHLVNRSPSSDEIALSQLLILR
;
A
#
# COMPACT_ATOMS: atom_id res chain seq x y z
N MET A 1 0.46 33.75 -5.27
CA MET A 1 0.50 32.29 -5.06
C MET A 1 -0.52 31.99 -3.99
N ASN A 2 -1.63 31.34 -4.36
CA ASN A 2 -2.69 30.99 -3.42
C ASN A 2 -2.20 29.84 -2.56
N THR A 3 -1.91 30.12 -1.30
CA THR A 3 -1.74 29.10 -0.27
C THR A 3 -3.14 28.57 0.02
N GLU A 4 -3.57 27.54 -0.71
CA GLU A 4 -4.77 26.80 -0.36
C GLU A 4 -4.56 26.22 1.04
N ASN A 5 -5.30 26.76 2.02
CA ASN A 5 -5.47 26.14 3.32
C ASN A 5 -6.18 24.80 3.12
N ASN A 6 -5.42 23.76 2.78
CA ASN A 6 -5.94 22.40 2.74
C ASN A 6 -6.18 21.96 4.19
N GLN A 7 -7.43 22.11 4.64
CA GLN A 7 -7.85 21.62 5.93
C GLN A 7 -7.73 20.09 5.93
N VAL A 8 -7.04 19.55 6.94
CA VAL A 8 -6.95 18.11 7.14
C VAL A 8 -8.36 17.56 7.41
N THR A 9 -8.77 16.59 6.62
CA THR A 9 -10.05 15.91 6.68
C THR A 9 -10.13 14.93 7.85
N GLN A 10 -11.35 14.60 8.28
CA GLN A 10 -11.57 13.58 9.32
C GLN A 10 -11.02 12.20 8.92
N LEU A 11 -11.15 11.85 7.63
CA LEU A 11 -10.62 10.60 7.09
C LEU A 11 -9.09 10.54 7.21
N GLU A 12 -8.38 11.60 6.81
CA GLU A 12 -6.92 11.66 6.94
C GLU A 12 -6.46 11.51 8.38
N ILE A 13 -7.12 12.21 9.33
CA ILE A 13 -6.80 12.11 10.77
C ILE A 13 -6.98 10.68 11.27
N GLN A 14 -8.09 10.03 10.91
CA GLN A 14 -8.39 8.65 11.31
C GLN A 14 -7.37 7.66 10.73
N LEU A 15 -7.01 7.80 9.45
CA LEU A 15 -6.03 6.94 8.79
C LEU A 15 -4.63 7.15 9.35
N MET A 16 -4.20 8.40 9.63
CA MET A 16 -2.92 8.69 10.28
C MET A 16 -2.83 8.01 11.65
N LYS A 17 -3.90 8.11 12.46
CA LYS A 17 -3.97 7.47 13.77
C LYS A 17 -3.88 5.95 13.65
N ARG A 18 -4.71 5.33 12.80
CA ARG A 18 -4.69 3.86 12.58
C ARG A 18 -3.32 3.39 12.08
N LEU A 19 -2.66 4.18 11.24
CA LEU A 19 -1.37 3.81 10.67
C LEU A 19 -0.26 3.81 11.74
N ARG A 20 -0.23 4.82 12.63
CA ARG A 20 0.68 4.84 13.78
C ARG A 20 0.43 3.68 14.75
N GLU A 21 -0.84 3.38 15.02
CA GLU A 21 -1.21 2.30 15.94
C GLU A 21 -0.88 0.91 15.38
N SER A 22 -1.07 0.71 14.07
CA SER A 22 -0.89 -0.60 13.43
C SER A 22 0.55 -0.88 13.02
N TYR A 23 1.32 0.17 12.68
CA TYR A 23 2.69 0.06 12.16
C TYR A 23 3.64 1.05 12.88
N PRO A 24 3.78 0.96 14.21
CA PRO A 24 4.56 1.93 14.98
C PRO A 24 6.03 1.95 14.58
N GLU A 25 6.64 0.78 14.33
CA GLU A 25 8.06 0.69 13.94
C GLU A 25 8.33 1.34 12.59
N GLN A 26 7.39 1.28 11.65
CA GLN A 26 7.55 1.86 10.31
C GLN A 26 7.21 3.36 10.28
N THR A 27 6.45 3.84 11.27
CA THR A 27 5.94 5.22 11.28
C THR A 27 6.55 6.11 12.37
N HIS A 28 7.27 5.56 13.35
CA HIS A 28 7.84 6.34 14.47
C HIS A 28 8.77 7.47 14.00
N ALA A 29 9.52 7.25 12.92
CA ALA A 29 10.45 8.22 12.37
C ALA A 29 9.76 9.33 11.54
N LEU A 30 8.49 9.14 11.20
CA LEU A 30 7.72 10.09 10.40
C LEU A 30 7.09 11.15 11.31
N ASN A 31 7.32 12.42 10.98
CA ASN A 31 6.57 13.50 11.59
C ASN A 31 5.12 13.54 11.06
N ASN A 32 4.26 14.37 11.65
CA ASN A 32 2.84 14.41 11.26
C ASN A 32 2.62 14.87 9.82
N GLU A 33 3.47 15.76 9.29
CA GLU A 33 3.37 16.24 7.91
C GLU A 33 3.73 15.15 6.91
N GLN A 34 4.83 14.44 7.14
CA GLN A 34 5.26 13.30 6.31
C GLN A 34 4.21 12.19 6.31
N LEU A 35 3.65 11.90 7.49
CA LEU A 35 2.59 10.91 7.62
C LEU A 35 1.31 11.34 6.90
N LEU A 36 0.94 12.62 6.98
CA LEU A 36 -0.19 13.18 6.26
C LEU A 36 0.00 13.06 4.75
N ILE A 37 1.17 13.45 4.23
CA ILE A 37 1.52 13.31 2.80
C ILE A 37 1.38 11.85 2.36
N GLN A 38 1.86 10.92 3.18
CA GLN A 38 1.75 9.50 2.87
C GLN A 38 0.28 9.04 2.83
N VAL A 39 -0.54 9.51 3.77
CA VAL A 39 -1.98 9.21 3.81
C VAL A 39 -2.69 9.80 2.58
N GLN A 40 -2.40 11.05 2.24
CA GLN A 40 -2.95 11.73 1.06
C GLN A 40 -2.60 11.02 -0.24
N ASN A 41 -1.33 10.66 -0.42
CA ASN A 41 -0.89 9.88 -1.57
C ASN A 41 -1.59 8.52 -1.63
N GLY A 42 -1.80 7.90 -0.47
CA GLY A 42 -2.52 6.64 -0.32
C GLY A 42 -3.99 6.74 -0.74
N ILE A 43 -4.70 7.77 -0.27
CA ILE A 43 -6.09 8.05 -0.63
C ILE A 43 -6.19 8.33 -2.13
N ALA A 44 -5.39 9.28 -2.65
CA ALA A 44 -5.41 9.62 -4.07
C ALA A 44 -5.14 8.40 -4.96
N ALA A 45 -4.14 7.58 -4.62
CA ALA A 45 -3.87 6.34 -5.34
C ALA A 45 -5.04 5.36 -5.27
N SER A 46 -5.66 5.18 -4.10
CA SER A 46 -6.80 4.28 -3.94
C SER A 46 -8.01 4.70 -4.81
N GLU A 47 -8.24 6.02 -4.94
CA GLU A 47 -9.28 6.58 -5.80
C GLU A 47 -9.03 6.26 -7.28
N THR A 48 -7.78 6.40 -7.75
CA THR A 48 -7.44 6.08 -9.15
C THR A 48 -7.78 4.65 -9.55
N ILE A 49 -7.71 3.72 -8.59
CA ILE A 49 -8.03 2.31 -8.80
C ILE A 49 -9.41 1.93 -8.26
N LYS A 50 -10.28 2.91 -7.95
CA LYS A 50 -11.66 2.71 -7.49
C LYS A 50 -11.75 1.85 -6.21
N ILE A 51 -10.87 2.10 -5.25
CA ILE A 51 -10.96 1.62 -3.88
C ILE A 51 -11.42 2.79 -3.01
N THR A 52 -12.67 2.73 -2.53
CA THR A 52 -13.33 3.91 -1.92
C THR A 52 -13.80 3.68 -0.47
N GLY A 53 -13.90 2.43 -0.01
CA GLY A 53 -14.28 2.16 1.38
C GLY A 53 -13.12 2.44 2.32
N GLU A 54 -13.34 3.16 3.43
CA GLU A 54 -12.28 3.56 4.38
C GLU A 54 -11.38 2.39 4.81
N ASP A 55 -11.97 1.25 5.20
CA ASP A 55 -11.19 0.06 5.57
C ASP A 55 -10.39 -0.51 4.40
N ASP A 56 -10.93 -0.46 3.19
CA ASP A 56 -10.24 -0.94 2.00
C ASP A 56 -9.13 0.03 1.57
N ILE A 57 -9.32 1.35 1.74
CA ILE A 57 -8.29 2.37 1.55
C ILE A 57 -7.14 2.10 2.51
N PHE A 58 -7.43 1.92 3.81
CA PHE A 58 -6.40 1.60 4.80
C PHE A 58 -5.63 0.33 4.44
N ARG A 59 -6.33 -0.74 4.04
CA ARG A 59 -5.71 -1.99 3.59
C ARG A 59 -4.85 -1.80 2.35
N PHE A 60 -5.31 -1.03 1.37
CA PHE A 60 -4.52 -0.72 0.19
C PHE A 60 -3.24 0.04 0.55
N MET A 61 -3.36 1.09 1.34
CA MET A 61 -2.24 1.92 1.79
C MET A 61 -1.20 1.15 2.59
N THR A 62 -1.62 0.09 3.28
CA THR A 62 -0.75 -0.71 4.15
C THR A 62 -0.12 -1.91 3.46
N LEU A 63 -0.40 -2.13 2.17
CA LEU A 63 0.27 -3.17 1.37
C LEU A 63 1.81 -3.13 1.47
N PRO A 64 2.48 -1.95 1.41
CA PRO A 64 3.93 -1.88 1.58
C PRO A 64 4.42 -2.24 2.99
N TYR A 65 3.55 -2.28 4.00
CA TYR A 65 3.94 -2.66 5.37
C TYR A 65 3.72 -4.14 5.66
N VAL A 66 2.71 -4.75 5.02
CA VAL A 66 2.40 -6.19 5.22
C VAL A 66 3.23 -7.10 4.32
N LEU A 67 3.77 -6.57 3.22
CA LEU A 67 4.70 -7.31 2.36
C LEU A 67 6.11 -7.19 2.91
N SER A 68 6.78 -8.31 3.15
CA SER A 68 8.20 -8.35 3.50
C SER A 68 9.07 -7.73 2.38
N PRO A 69 10.28 -7.25 2.69
CA PRO A 69 11.18 -6.70 1.67
C PRO A 69 11.45 -7.67 0.50
N ALA A 70 11.53 -8.98 0.76
CA ALA A 70 11.71 -9.98 -0.30
C ALA A 70 10.47 -10.05 -1.22
N GLN A 71 9.26 -9.99 -0.65
CA GLN A 71 8.02 -9.98 -1.44
C GLN A 71 7.88 -8.69 -2.25
N GLN A 72 8.23 -7.55 -1.65
CA GLN A 72 8.24 -6.25 -2.32
C GLN A 72 9.23 -6.20 -3.46
N ASN A 73 10.27 -7.05 -3.49
CA ASN A 73 11.24 -7.08 -4.58
C ASN A 73 10.95 -8.16 -5.63
N SER A 74 10.08 -9.14 -5.33
CA SER A 74 9.71 -10.20 -6.27
C SER A 74 8.93 -9.64 -7.48
N PRO A 75 9.45 -9.78 -8.72
CA PRO A 75 8.74 -9.36 -9.93
C PRO A 75 7.42 -10.10 -10.13
N LEU A 76 7.35 -11.38 -9.72
CA LEU A 76 6.13 -12.18 -9.83
C LEU A 76 5.05 -11.63 -8.89
N ILE A 77 5.39 -11.36 -7.62
CA ILE A 77 4.42 -10.81 -6.66
C ILE A 77 3.94 -9.43 -7.11
N LYS A 78 4.85 -8.56 -7.57
CA LYS A 78 4.47 -7.26 -8.16
C LYS A 78 3.52 -7.43 -9.34
N GLY A 79 3.86 -8.30 -10.30
CA GLY A 79 3.06 -8.53 -11.50
C GLY A 79 1.66 -9.05 -11.17
N VAL A 80 1.53 -9.97 -10.20
CA VAL A 80 0.23 -10.44 -9.75
C VAL A 80 -0.54 -9.34 -9.02
N ALA A 81 0.10 -8.58 -8.13
CA ALA A 81 -0.54 -7.49 -7.41
C ALA A 81 -1.10 -6.43 -8.38
N ILE A 82 -0.29 -5.99 -9.36
CA ILE A 82 -0.70 -5.03 -10.39
C ILE A 82 -1.89 -5.58 -11.18
N ARG A 83 -1.80 -6.80 -11.71
CA ARG A 83 -2.89 -7.41 -12.50
C ARG A 83 -4.19 -7.52 -11.70
N ILE A 84 -4.12 -7.81 -10.41
CA ILE A 84 -5.31 -7.89 -9.55
C ILE A 84 -5.86 -6.50 -9.23
N LEU A 85 -5.00 -5.52 -8.96
CA LEU A 85 -5.42 -4.14 -8.71
C LEU A 85 -6.02 -3.49 -9.97
N ASP A 86 -5.54 -3.81 -11.17
CA ASP A 86 -6.07 -3.29 -12.43
C ASP A 86 -7.35 -4.01 -12.90
N ASN A 87 -7.79 -5.06 -12.20
CA ASN A 87 -9.01 -5.79 -12.55
C ASN A 87 -10.28 -5.06 -12.09
N PHE A 88 -10.70 -4.05 -12.86
CA PHE A 88 -11.88 -3.23 -12.56
C PHE A 88 -13.23 -3.96 -12.63
N GLU A 89 -13.27 -5.18 -13.15
CA GLU A 89 -14.45 -6.06 -13.08
C GLU A 89 -14.72 -6.54 -11.64
N TRP A 90 -13.72 -6.48 -10.76
CA TRP A 90 -13.84 -6.83 -9.35
C TRP A 90 -13.93 -5.58 -8.48
N SER A 91 -14.79 -5.63 -7.46
CA SER A 91 -14.81 -4.59 -6.43
C SER A 91 -13.45 -4.43 -5.76
N GLY A 92 -13.12 -3.22 -5.29
CA GLY A 92 -11.89 -2.93 -4.54
C GLY A 92 -11.68 -3.92 -3.39
N LYS A 93 -12.74 -4.15 -2.60
CA LYS A 93 -12.76 -5.16 -1.53
C LYS A 93 -12.35 -6.55 -2.00
N LYS A 94 -12.87 -7.02 -3.15
CA LYS A 94 -12.55 -8.35 -3.70
C LYS A 94 -11.10 -8.42 -4.15
N ARG A 95 -10.59 -7.39 -4.83
CA ARG A 95 -9.17 -7.29 -5.24
C ARG A 95 -8.24 -7.35 -4.04
N LEU A 96 -8.50 -6.56 -3.00
CA LEU A 96 -7.71 -6.58 -1.77
C LEU A 96 -7.82 -7.91 -1.02
N ASN A 97 -9.01 -8.50 -0.93
CA ASN A 97 -9.17 -9.83 -0.31
C ASN A 97 -8.33 -10.88 -1.01
N PHE A 98 -8.25 -10.84 -2.33
CA PHE A 98 -7.37 -11.73 -3.08
C PHE A 98 -5.90 -11.51 -2.71
N ILE A 99 -5.43 -10.27 -2.73
CA ILE A 99 -4.03 -9.91 -2.40
C ILE A 99 -3.67 -10.36 -0.99
N TYR A 100 -4.50 -10.04 0.01
CA TYR A 100 -4.25 -10.44 1.39
C TYR A 100 -4.26 -11.96 1.58
N LYS A 101 -5.18 -12.66 0.90
CA LYS A 101 -5.28 -14.12 1.01
C LYS A 101 -4.12 -14.84 0.34
N HIS A 102 -3.64 -14.35 -0.81
CA HIS A 102 -2.76 -15.11 -1.69
C HIS A 102 -1.35 -14.55 -1.83
N LEU A 103 -1.13 -13.25 -1.58
CA LEU A 103 0.19 -12.61 -1.73
C LEU A 103 0.84 -12.33 -0.39
N VAL A 104 0.11 -11.77 0.58
CA VAL A 104 0.69 -11.37 1.89
C VAL A 104 1.33 -12.56 2.61
N ASN A 105 0.70 -13.72 2.59
CA ASN A 105 1.21 -14.93 3.24
C ASN A 105 2.13 -15.79 2.36
N ARG A 106 2.45 -15.35 1.13
CA ARG A 106 3.27 -16.12 0.18
C ARG A 106 4.73 -15.73 0.29
N SER A 107 5.58 -16.65 0.74
CA SER A 107 7.04 -16.47 0.64
C SER A 107 7.49 -16.59 -0.83
N PRO A 108 8.34 -15.68 -1.33
CA PRO A 108 9.00 -15.85 -2.62
C PRO A 108 9.87 -17.12 -2.60
N SER A 109 9.93 -17.85 -3.71
CA SER A 109 10.87 -18.97 -3.87
C SER A 109 12.32 -18.49 -3.98
N SER A 110 13.28 -19.39 -3.74
CA SER A 110 14.71 -19.09 -3.85
C SER A 110 15.09 -18.55 -5.23
N ASP A 111 14.49 -19.09 -6.29
CA ASP A 111 14.74 -18.65 -7.67
C ASP A 111 14.22 -17.23 -7.91
N GLU A 112 13.05 -16.87 -7.36
CA GLU A 112 12.52 -15.51 -7.42
C GLU A 112 13.42 -14.51 -6.68
N ILE A 113 14.01 -14.92 -5.55
CA ILE A 113 14.95 -14.08 -4.79
C ILE A 113 16.22 -13.83 -5.61
N ALA A 114 16.79 -14.87 -6.22
CA ALA A 114 17.99 -14.77 -7.04
C ALA A 114 17.79 -13.85 -8.26
N LEU A 115 16.64 -13.97 -8.94
CA LEU A 115 16.27 -13.10 -10.06
C LEU A 115 16.11 -11.64 -9.62
N SER A 116 15.53 -11.40 -8.45
CA SER A 116 15.35 -10.05 -7.91
C SER A 116 16.69 -9.36 -7.64
N GLN A 117 17.69 -10.10 -7.13
CA GLN A 117 19.02 -9.57 -6.86
C GLN A 117 19.80 -9.23 -8.14
N LEU A 118 19.66 -10.04 -9.20
CA LEU A 118 20.30 -9.81 -10.49
C LEU A 118 19.75 -8.56 -11.22
N LEU A 119 18.47 -8.24 -11.01
CA LEU A 119 17.83 -7.06 -11.62
C LEU A 119 18.17 -5.74 -10.91
N ILE A 120 18.64 -5.77 -9.67
CA ILE A 120 19.07 -4.58 -8.90
C ILE A 120 20.51 -4.16 -9.28
N LEU A 121 21.30 -5.06 -9.84
CA LEU A 121 22.71 -4.84 -10.23
C LEU A 121 22.90 -4.37 -11.68
N ARG A 122 21.82 -3.97 -12.37
CA ARG A 122 21.84 -3.36 -13.70
C ARG A 122 21.22 -1.98 -13.67
#